data_AF-A0A1M6IFM9-F1
#
_entry.id   AF-A0A1M6IFM9-F1
#
_cell.length_a   1.000
_cell.length_b   1.000
_cell.length_c   1.000
_cell.angle_alpha   90.00
_cell.angle_beta   90.00
_cell.angle_gamma   90.00
#
_symmetry.space_group_name_H-M   'P 1'
#
loop_
_entity.id
_entity.type
_entity.pdbx_description
1 polymer ?
#
loop_
_entity_poly.entity_id
_entity_poly.type
_entity_poly.pdbx_seq_one_letter_code
_entity_poly.pdbx_strand_id
1 'polypeptide(L)'
;MKVKGRRLFSLVQTDTEYFNDNQDKIELLDCQQDEKICKNYLPEINNYFHESDMYFRDKQFQKSIEALKNAFYTTEEFRESSCSKCAEFIQSVIIQSLENIHDELRKMSTGLFSTKRYQLSCNEAEKVLKEFKSSGNQSDYTSRRKKKNEFAYAG
;
A
#
# COMPACT_ATOMS: atom_id res chain seq x y z
N MET A 1 -16.19 38.34 -37.18
CA MET A 1 -14.93 37.75 -36.68
C MET A 1 -15.19 36.27 -36.37
N LYS A 2 -14.48 35.34 -37.02
CA LYS A 2 -14.68 33.89 -36.86
C LYS A 2 -13.60 33.33 -35.93
N VAL A 3 -13.96 32.89 -34.73
CA VAL A 3 -13.04 32.18 -33.83
C VAL A 3 -13.31 30.69 -33.98
N LYS A 4 -12.40 29.98 -34.67
CA LYS A 4 -12.36 28.51 -34.76
C LYS A 4 -11.78 27.97 -33.45
N GLY A 5 -12.63 27.50 -32.54
CA GLY A 5 -12.20 26.72 -31.38
C GLY A 5 -11.81 25.30 -31.81
N ARG A 6 -10.51 25.01 -31.84
CA ARG A 6 -9.96 23.67 -32.10
C ARG A 6 -10.07 22.81 -30.84
N ARG A 7 -10.49 21.56 -31.05
CA ARG A 7 -10.43 20.44 -30.11
C ARG A 7 -9.00 20.15 -29.67
N LEU A 8 -8.76 20.10 -28.36
CA LEU A 8 -7.57 19.56 -27.68
C LEU A 8 -8.06 19.24 -26.25
N PHE A 9 -7.99 18.06 -25.64
CA PHE A 9 -7.22 16.83 -25.83
C PHE A 9 -8.10 15.64 -25.40
N SER A 10 -8.07 14.53 -26.12
CA SER A 10 -8.54 13.24 -25.63
C SER A 10 -7.32 12.50 -25.09
N LEU A 11 -7.14 12.51 -23.77
CA LEU A 11 -6.34 11.51 -23.07
C LEU A 11 -7.33 10.52 -22.46
N VAL A 12 -7.85 9.62 -23.30
CA VAL A 12 -8.37 8.33 -22.86
C VAL A 12 -7.31 7.32 -23.27
N GLN A 13 -6.14 7.43 -22.62
CA GLN A 13 -5.23 6.30 -22.54
C GLN A 13 -5.80 5.45 -21.40
N THR A 14 -6.35 4.32 -21.79
CA THR A 14 -7.19 3.43 -21.00
C THR A 14 -6.53 2.99 -19.70
N ASP A 15 -7.01 3.56 -18.58
CA ASP A 15 -6.66 3.14 -17.20
C ASP A 15 -6.92 1.65 -16.94
N THR A 16 -7.63 0.95 -17.84
CA THR A 16 -7.96 -0.48 -17.72
C THR A 16 -6.78 -1.43 -17.88
N GLU A 17 -5.63 -1.01 -18.45
CA GLU A 17 -4.43 -1.87 -18.48
C GLU A 17 -3.58 -1.77 -17.20
N TYR A 18 -3.84 -0.79 -16.33
CA TYR A 18 -3.11 -0.60 -15.07
C TYR A 18 -3.74 -1.36 -13.89
N PHE A 19 -5.02 -1.72 -14.01
CA PHE A 19 -5.78 -2.44 -12.99
C PHE A 19 -6.03 -3.87 -13.44
N ASN A 20 -4.98 -4.66 -13.49
CA ASN A 20 -5.13 -6.10 -13.68
C ASN A 20 -5.67 -6.70 -12.36
N ASP A 21 -6.97 -6.51 -12.10
CA ASP A 21 -7.66 -6.91 -10.86
C ASP A 21 -7.64 -8.44 -10.63
N ASN A 22 -7.10 -9.20 -11.58
CA ASN A 22 -6.95 -10.66 -11.54
C ASN A 22 -5.53 -11.13 -11.19
N GLN A 23 -4.57 -10.23 -10.93
CA GLN A 23 -3.23 -10.61 -10.50
C GLN A 23 -3.08 -10.45 -8.98
N ASP A 24 -2.68 -11.54 -8.33
CA ASP A 24 -2.34 -11.53 -6.92
C ASP A 24 -1.21 -10.53 -6.65
N LYS A 25 -1.44 -9.59 -5.73
CA LYS A 25 -0.46 -8.54 -5.37
C LYS A 25 0.81 -9.13 -4.75
N ILE A 26 0.69 -10.32 -4.15
CA ILE A 26 1.79 -11.10 -3.60
C ILE A 26 1.80 -12.45 -4.28
N GLU A 27 2.72 -12.61 -5.22
CA GLU A 27 3.16 -13.92 -5.68
C GLU A 27 4.34 -14.34 -4.79
N LEU A 28 4.18 -15.41 -3.99
CA LEU A 28 5.30 -15.97 -3.22
C LEU A 28 6.27 -16.67 -4.16
N LEU A 29 7.13 -15.89 -4.83
CA LEU A 29 8.13 -16.43 -5.74
C LEU A 29 9.26 -17.17 -5.01
N ASP A 30 9.44 -16.94 -3.70
CA ASP A 30 10.62 -17.41 -2.96
C ASP A 30 10.35 -17.97 -1.54
N CYS A 31 9.10 -18.24 -1.19
CA CYS A 31 8.83 -19.00 0.05
C CYS A 31 9.18 -20.47 -0.19
N GLN A 32 10.19 -20.97 0.53
CA GLN A 32 10.72 -22.32 0.35
C GLN A 32 9.58 -23.36 0.41
N GLN A 33 9.62 -24.34 -0.50
CA GLN A 33 8.52 -25.25 -0.85
C GLN A 33 7.92 -26.05 0.31
N ASP A 34 8.61 -26.16 1.44
CA ASP A 34 8.18 -26.97 2.58
C ASP A 34 7.11 -26.30 3.45
N GLU A 35 6.79 -25.02 3.20
CA GLU A 35 5.85 -24.27 4.01
C GLU A 35 4.45 -24.19 3.37
N LYS A 36 3.85 -25.36 3.12
CA LYS A 36 2.45 -25.46 2.68
C LYS A 36 1.49 -24.66 3.57
N ILE A 37 1.85 -24.48 4.85
CA ILE A 37 1.11 -23.70 5.84
C ILE A 37 1.00 -22.23 5.40
N CYS A 38 2.08 -21.58 4.95
CA CYS A 38 1.98 -20.16 4.55
C CYS A 38 1.11 -19.97 3.30
N LYS A 39 1.14 -20.95 2.38
CA LYS A 39 0.30 -20.92 1.18
C LYS A 39 -1.20 -20.93 1.49
N ASN A 40 -1.61 -21.42 2.67
CA ASN A 40 -3.01 -21.41 3.07
C ASN A 40 -3.48 -20.01 3.54
N TYR A 41 -2.58 -19.18 4.06
CA TYR A 41 -2.90 -17.82 4.51
C TYR A 41 -2.84 -16.79 3.37
N LEU A 42 -2.10 -17.08 2.30
CA LEU A 42 -1.97 -16.16 1.16
C LEU A 42 -3.30 -15.73 0.54
N PRO A 43 -4.27 -16.62 0.24
CA PRO A 43 -5.51 -16.20 -0.40
C PRO A 43 -6.27 -15.19 0.45
N GLU A 44 -6.25 -15.37 1.78
CA GLU A 44 -6.88 -14.45 2.71
C GLU A 44 -6.17 -13.09 2.75
N ILE A 45 -4.84 -13.08 2.81
CA ILE A 45 -4.05 -11.85 2.75
C ILE A 45 -4.27 -11.11 1.42
N ASN A 46 -4.25 -11.82 0.29
CA ASN A 46 -4.50 -11.23 -1.02
C ASN A 46 -5.92 -10.68 -1.12
N ASN A 47 -6.91 -11.32 -0.49
CA ASN A 47 -8.26 -10.77 -0.38
C ASN A 47 -8.27 -9.43 0.36
N TYR A 48 -7.58 -9.30 1.49
CA TYR A 48 -7.47 -8.01 2.19
C TYR A 48 -6.76 -6.93 1.36
N PHE A 49 -5.75 -7.29 0.57
CA PHE A 49 -5.14 -6.35 -0.37
C PHE A 49 -6.11 -5.89 -1.45
N HIS A 50 -6.86 -6.83 -2.02
CA HIS A 50 -7.87 -6.52 -3.03
C HIS A 50 -8.95 -5.60 -2.46
N GLU A 51 -9.49 -5.91 -1.29
CA GLU A 51 -10.44 -5.04 -0.58
C GLU A 51 -9.85 -3.66 -0.30
N SER A 52 -8.60 -3.59 0.16
CA SER A 52 -7.93 -2.33 0.43
C SER A 52 -7.84 -1.47 -0.83
N ASP A 53 -7.45 -2.06 -1.97
CA ASP A 53 -7.32 -1.37 -3.24
C ASP A 53 -8.70 -0.93 -3.77
N MET A 54 -9.75 -1.74 -3.62
CA MET A 54 -11.13 -1.36 -3.93
C MET A 54 -11.59 -0.16 -3.09
N TYR A 55 -11.43 -0.23 -1.77
CA TYR A 55 -11.79 0.87 -0.86
C TYR A 55 -10.99 2.14 -1.14
N PHE A 56 -9.72 2.01 -1.53
CA PHE A 56 -8.88 3.14 -1.90
C PHE A 56 -9.42 3.86 -3.14
N ARG A 57 -9.77 3.11 -4.20
CA ARG A 57 -10.37 3.66 -5.43
C ARG A 57 -11.68 4.39 -5.15
N ASP A 58 -12.50 3.84 -4.27
CA ASP A 58 -13.76 4.44 -3.82
C ASP A 58 -13.58 5.61 -2.83
N LYS A 59 -12.34 5.98 -2.49
CA LYS A 59 -11.98 7.00 -1.49
C LYS A 59 -12.54 6.70 -0.09
N GLN A 60 -12.80 5.43 0.20
CA GLN A 60 -13.19 4.90 1.52
C GLN A 60 -11.93 4.58 2.34
N PHE A 61 -11.08 5.59 2.57
CA PHE A 61 -9.74 5.41 3.12
C PHE A 61 -9.70 4.71 4.48
N GLN A 62 -10.69 4.93 5.35
CA GLN A 62 -10.75 4.23 6.65
C GLN A 62 -10.85 2.72 6.47
N LYS A 63 -11.72 2.24 5.58
CA LYS A 63 -11.86 0.81 5.29
C LYS A 63 -10.63 0.25 4.58
N SER A 64 -10.01 1.04 3.72
CA SER A 64 -8.77 0.66 3.04
C SER A 64 -7.62 0.43 4.05
N ILE A 65 -7.49 1.30 5.05
CA ILE A 65 -6.53 1.18 6.16
C ILE A 65 -6.88 -0.04 7.04
N GLU A 66 -8.16 -0.23 7.36
CA GLU A 66 -8.64 -1.36 8.17
C GLU A 66 -8.36 -2.71 7.49
N ALA A 67 -8.58 -2.82 6.18
CA ALA A 67 -8.25 -4.03 5.42
C ALA A 67 -6.75 -4.36 5.48
N LEU A 68 -5.87 -3.37 5.32
CA LEU A 68 -4.42 -3.58 5.49
C LEU A 68 -4.03 -3.94 6.92
N LYS A 69 -4.80 -3.47 7.90
CA LYS A 69 -4.61 -3.82 9.30
C LYS A 69 -4.97 -5.26 9.58
N ASN A 70 -6.07 -5.74 9.02
CA ASN A 70 -6.45 -7.15 9.09
C ASN A 70 -5.38 -8.02 8.41
N ALA A 71 -4.91 -7.63 7.22
CA ALA A 71 -3.81 -8.32 6.55
C ALA A 71 -2.56 -8.42 7.44
N PHE A 72 -2.21 -7.34 8.14
CA PHE A 72 -1.04 -7.32 9.02
C PHE A 72 -1.21 -8.29 10.19
N TYR A 73 -2.36 -8.29 10.87
CA TYR A 73 -2.56 -9.21 11.99
C TYR A 73 -2.65 -10.66 11.54
N THR A 74 -3.25 -10.96 10.39
CA THR A 74 -3.21 -12.31 9.81
C THR A 74 -1.77 -12.77 9.58
N THR A 75 -0.84 -11.86 9.20
CA THR A 75 0.59 -12.23 9.11
C THR A 75 1.25 -12.52 10.44
N GLU A 76 0.81 -11.89 11.52
CA GLU A 76 1.34 -12.17 12.85
C GLU A 76 0.91 -13.55 13.34
N GLU A 77 -0.31 -13.99 13.02
CA GLU A 77 -0.84 -15.30 13.42
C GLU A 77 0.00 -16.49 12.91
N PHE A 78 0.62 -16.39 11.74
CA PHE A 78 1.50 -17.44 11.22
C PHE A 78 2.99 -17.12 11.34
N ARG A 79 3.36 -16.00 11.97
CA ARG A 79 4.77 -15.66 12.26
C ARG A 79 5.44 -16.65 13.21
N GLU A 80 4.65 -17.30 14.07
CA GLU A 80 5.14 -18.33 15.02
C GLU A 80 5.53 -19.65 14.33
N SER A 81 5.28 -19.80 13.03
CA SER A 81 5.59 -21.00 12.25
C SER A 81 6.93 -20.88 11.50
N SER A 82 7.27 -21.89 10.68
CA SER A 82 8.43 -21.84 9.78
C SER A 82 8.40 -20.61 8.84
N CYS A 83 7.19 -20.08 8.55
CA CYS A 83 6.89 -18.97 7.65
C CYS A 83 7.46 -17.58 8.01
N SER A 84 8.30 -17.44 9.03
CA SER A 84 8.78 -16.15 9.54
C SER A 84 9.30 -15.19 8.46
N LYS A 85 10.11 -15.68 7.51
CA LYS A 85 10.64 -14.86 6.40
C LYS A 85 9.55 -14.38 5.45
N CYS A 86 8.58 -15.23 5.17
CA CYS A 86 7.43 -14.90 4.33
C CYS A 86 6.53 -13.88 5.02
N ALA A 87 6.28 -14.06 6.32
CA ALA A 87 5.54 -13.10 7.13
C ALA A 87 6.23 -11.72 7.11
N GLU A 88 7.54 -11.64 7.31
CA GLU A 88 8.29 -10.38 7.26
C GLU A 88 8.22 -9.70 5.88
N PHE A 89 8.31 -10.48 4.81
CA PHE A 89 8.15 -9.94 3.45
C PHE A 89 6.74 -9.36 3.25
N ILE A 90 5.70 -10.12 3.61
CA ILE A 90 4.31 -9.69 3.46
C ILE A 90 4.06 -8.44 4.31
N GLN A 91 4.50 -8.42 5.57
CA GLN A 91 4.42 -7.25 6.45
C GLN A 91 5.08 -6.01 5.83
N SER A 92 6.24 -6.18 5.19
CA SER A 92 6.92 -5.08 4.50
C SER A 92 6.08 -4.53 3.34
N VAL A 93 5.42 -5.39 2.56
CA VAL A 93 4.52 -5.00 1.47
C VAL A 93 3.27 -4.29 2.01
N ILE A 94 2.70 -4.77 3.13
CA ILE A 94 1.56 -4.13 3.80
C ILE A 94 1.95 -2.73 4.29
N ILE A 95 3.09 -2.61 4.98
CA ILE A 95 3.60 -1.31 5.46
C ILE A 95 3.81 -0.35 4.29
N GLN A 96 4.43 -0.82 3.20
CA GLN A 96 4.63 0.01 2.01
C GLN A 96 3.31 0.47 1.39
N SER A 97 2.29 -0.40 1.35
CA SER A 97 0.96 -0.05 0.84
C SER A 97 0.30 1.00 1.72
N LEU A 98 0.41 0.87 3.04
CA LEU A 98 -0.12 1.85 3.98
C LEU A 98 0.63 3.18 3.95
N GLU A 99 1.96 3.17 3.74
CA GLU A 99 2.76 4.38 3.50
C GLU A 99 2.29 5.14 2.27
N ASN A 100 1.99 4.44 1.16
CA ASN A 100 1.47 5.05 -0.05
C ASN A 100 0.10 5.71 0.20
N ILE A 101 -0.80 5.04 0.91
CA ILE A 101 -2.12 5.59 1.29
C ILE A 101 -1.94 6.84 2.17
N HIS A 102 -1.07 6.76 3.18
CA HIS A 102 -0.79 7.88 4.07
C HIS A 102 -0.21 9.09 3.31
N ASP A 103 0.74 8.88 2.41
CA ASP A 103 1.31 9.96 1.59
C ASP A 103 0.25 10.63 0.71
N GLU A 104 -0.66 9.85 0.13
CA GLU A 104 -1.77 10.38 -0.67
C GLU A 104 -2.76 11.18 0.19
N LEU A 105 -3.17 10.63 1.34
CA LEU A 105 -4.00 11.31 2.33
C LEU A 105 -3.36 12.62 2.79
N ARG A 106 -2.05 12.61 3.04
CA ARG A 106 -1.30 13.82 3.44
C ARG A 106 -1.37 14.88 2.35
N LYS A 107 -1.15 14.53 1.08
CA LYS A 107 -1.29 15.48 -0.05
C LYS A 107 -2.70 16.07 -0.12
N MET A 108 -3.73 15.24 0.00
CA MET A 108 -5.13 15.67 0.01
C MET A 108 -5.47 16.55 1.23
N SER A 109 -4.74 16.39 2.34
CA SER A 109 -4.96 17.12 3.59
C SER A 109 -4.11 18.39 3.74
N THR A 110 -3.05 18.57 2.94
CA THR A 110 -2.05 19.66 3.15
C THR A 110 -1.82 20.59 1.95
N GLY A 111 -2.62 20.51 0.89
CA GLY A 111 -2.51 21.39 -0.29
C GLY A 111 -3.34 22.68 -0.23
N LEU A 112 -3.20 23.53 -1.26
CA LEU A 112 -4.04 24.74 -1.46
C LEU A 112 -5.55 24.44 -1.51
N PHE A 113 -5.93 23.20 -1.83
CA PHE A 113 -7.29 22.68 -1.80
C PHE A 113 -7.51 21.66 -0.68
N SER A 114 -6.76 21.77 0.42
CA SER A 114 -6.87 20.86 1.56
C SER A 114 -8.28 20.83 2.09
N THR A 115 -8.85 19.62 2.22
CA THR A 115 -10.12 19.45 2.93
C THR A 115 -9.86 18.74 4.25
N LYS A 116 -10.43 19.26 5.34
CA LYS A 116 -10.36 18.61 6.66
C LYS A 116 -10.97 17.21 6.68
N ARG A 117 -11.75 16.86 5.63
CA ARG A 117 -12.41 15.56 5.47
C ARG A 117 -11.45 14.38 5.56
N TYR A 118 -10.23 14.51 5.04
CA TYR A 118 -9.26 13.41 5.00
C TYR A 118 -8.28 13.40 6.18
N GLN A 119 -8.32 14.41 7.04
CA GLN A 119 -7.39 14.56 8.16
C GLN A 119 -7.53 13.41 9.16
N LEU A 120 -8.75 12.95 9.42
CA LEU A 120 -8.99 11.81 10.32
C LEU A 120 -8.37 10.52 9.77
N SER A 121 -8.58 10.21 8.49
CA SER A 121 -7.95 9.05 7.85
C SER A 121 -6.43 9.17 7.78
N CYS A 122 -5.90 10.38 7.56
CA CYS A 122 -4.46 10.64 7.56
C CYS A 122 -3.84 10.32 8.93
N ASN A 123 -4.46 10.82 10.01
CA ASN A 123 -4.00 10.55 11.38
C ASN A 123 -4.11 9.07 11.74
N GLU A 124 -5.18 8.39 11.28
CA GLU A 124 -5.36 6.95 11.50
C GLU A 124 -4.26 6.15 10.79
N ALA A 125 -3.97 6.46 9.52
CA ALA A 125 -2.89 5.81 8.78
C ALA A 125 -1.53 6.04 9.45
N GLU A 126 -1.25 7.25 9.95
CA GLU A 126 -0.02 7.55 10.69
C GLU A 126 0.08 6.73 11.99
N LYS A 127 -1.03 6.62 12.73
CA LYS A 127 -1.10 5.83 13.97
C LYS A 127 -0.84 4.35 13.70
N VAL A 128 -1.50 3.78 12.68
CA VAL A 128 -1.33 2.37 12.30
C VAL A 128 0.10 2.11 11.79
N LEU A 129 0.69 3.03 11.02
CA LEU A 129 2.09 2.92 10.60
C LEU A 129 3.06 2.90 11.79
N LYS A 130 2.82 3.73 12.81
CA LYS A 130 3.62 3.72 14.04
C LYS A 130 3.47 2.39 14.78
N GLU A 131 2.25 1.87 14.85
CA GLU A 131 1.96 0.56 15.46
C GLU A 131 2.76 -0.56 14.77
N PHE A 132 2.64 -0.72 13.45
CA PHE A 132 3.33 -1.78 12.70
C PHE A 132 4.85 -1.70 12.78
N LYS A 133 5.40 -0.47 12.76
CA LYS A 133 6.84 -0.25 12.89
C LYS A 133 7.36 -0.50 14.31
N SER A 134 6.48 -0.49 15.31
CA SER A 134 6.83 -0.76 16.70
C SER A 134 6.69 -2.25 17.05
N SER A 135 5.74 -2.97 16.44
CA SER A 135 5.57 -4.42 16.61
C SER A 135 6.60 -5.25 15.84
N GLY A 136 7.08 -4.74 14.71
CA GLY A 136 8.25 -5.27 14.02
C GLY A 136 9.54 -4.81 14.70
N ASN A 137 10.16 -5.64 15.55
CA ASN A 137 11.57 -5.50 15.94
C ASN A 137 12.51 -5.68 14.72
N GLN A 138 12.44 -4.77 13.74
CA GLN A 138 13.36 -4.70 12.62
C GLN A 138 14.29 -3.51 12.79
N SER A 139 15.47 -3.85 13.31
CA SER A 139 16.73 -3.20 12.97
C SER A 139 16.85 -3.01 11.44
N ASP A 140 17.35 -1.85 11.02
CA ASP A 140 18.07 -1.63 9.76
C ASP A 140 17.39 -1.55 8.37
N TYR A 141 16.06 -1.53 8.21
CA TYR A 141 15.47 -1.36 6.85
C TYR A 141 15.39 0.08 6.33
N THR A 142 15.63 1.10 7.16
CA THR A 142 15.61 2.51 6.72
C THR A 142 16.86 2.95 5.94
N SER A 143 17.92 2.14 5.90
CA SER A 143 19.20 2.50 5.24
C SER A 143 19.17 2.46 3.70
N ARG A 144 18.18 1.82 3.05
CA ARG A 144 18.12 1.76 1.57
C ARG A 144 17.36 2.92 0.91
N ARG A 145 16.50 3.67 1.61
CA ARG A 145 15.70 4.75 0.99
C ARG A 145 16.39 6.12 1.00
N LYS A 146 17.35 6.37 1.91
CA LYS A 146 18.11 7.64 1.89
C LYS A 146 19.03 7.78 0.67
N LYS A 147 19.51 6.68 0.08
CA LYS A 147 20.40 6.75 -1.11
C LYS A 147 19.71 7.09 -2.44
N LYS A 148 18.38 7.03 -2.54
CA LYS A 148 17.68 7.40 -3.79
C LYS A 148 17.28 8.88 -3.88
N ASN A 149 17.21 9.59 -2.76
CA ASN A 149 16.85 11.01 -2.75
C ASN A 149 18.06 11.96 -2.74
N GLU A 150 19.28 11.43 -2.59
CA GLU A 150 20.53 12.22 -2.66
C GLU A 150 21.08 12.38 -4.09
N PHE A 151 20.58 11.61 -5.07
CA PHE A 151 20.97 11.73 -6.49
C PHE A 151 20.06 12.65 -7.32
N ALA A 152 19.01 13.23 -6.72
CA ALA A 152 18.06 14.09 -7.44
C ALA A 152 18.36 15.61 -7.33
N TYR A 153 19.40 16.00 -6.58
CA TYR A 153 19.77 17.42 -6.37
C TYR A 153 21.27 17.72 -6.57
N ALA A 154 22.01 16.80 -7.20
CA ALA A 154 23.37 17.04 -7.65
C ALA A 154 23.37 17.07 -9.19
N GLY A 155 22.97 18.20 -9.76
CA GLY A 155 22.94 18.46 -11.20
C GLY A 155 22.55 19.90 -11.48
#